data_AF-A0A952CRT4-F1
#
_entry.id   AF-A0A952CRT4-F1
#
_cell.length_a   1.000
_cell.length_b   1.000
_cell.length_c   1.000
_cell.angle_alpha   90.00
_cell.angle_beta   90.00
_cell.angle_gamma   90.00
#
_symmetry.space_group_name_H-M   'P 1'
#
loop_
_entity.id
_entity.type
_entity.pdbx_description
1 polymer ?
#
loop_
_entity_poly.entity_id
_entity_poly.type
_entity_poly.pdbx_seq_one_letter_code
_entity_poly.pdbx_strand_id
1 'polypeptide(L)'
;MFWAPNRGAQTFGDGELDLYAMMRDEFQNVWIVIIYVLGCISLAWHLLHGFYSAFQTLGLATNRYKPIIHTVGVAFSIIVPLVFALMPIAFYLKWIQ
;
A
#
# COMPACT_ATOMS: atom_id res chain seq x y z
N MET A 1 -1.60 13.32 -5.68
CA MET A 1 -1.82 12.96 -4.27
C MET A 1 -3.14 13.55 -3.82
N PHE A 2 -4.21 12.80 -4.05
CA PHE A 2 -5.59 13.21 -3.85
C PHE A 2 -5.95 13.52 -2.38
N TRP A 3 -5.15 13.04 -1.42
CA TRP A 3 -5.45 13.23 0.01
C TRP A 3 -5.27 14.68 0.47
N ALA A 4 -4.32 15.42 -0.10
CA ALA A 4 -3.98 16.76 0.38
C ALA A 4 -5.09 17.80 0.13
N PRO A 5 -5.65 17.93 -1.09
CA PRO A 5 -6.76 18.83 -1.34
C PRO A 5 -8.05 18.41 -0.61
N ASN A 6 -8.33 17.12 -0.48
CA ASN A 6 -9.52 16.67 0.27
C ASN A 6 -9.44 16.99 1.77
N ARG A 7 -8.27 16.84 2.39
CA ARG A 7 -8.07 17.22 3.80
C ARG A 7 -8.28 18.72 4.01
N GLY A 8 -7.85 19.54 3.04
CA GLY A 8 -8.14 20.97 3.03
C GLY A 8 -9.63 21.25 2.98
N ALA A 9 -10.35 20.69 2.00
CA ALA A 9 -11.79 20.90 1.84
C ALA A 9 -12.60 20.49 3.09
N GLN A 10 -12.25 19.36 3.72
CA GLN A 10 -12.85 18.92 4.98
C GLN A 10 -12.60 19.88 6.15
N THR A 11 -11.46 20.57 6.18
CA THR A 11 -11.14 21.56 7.22
C THR A 11 -11.73 22.95 6.98
N PHE A 12 -12.00 23.32 5.73
CA PHE A 12 -12.49 24.66 5.35
C PHE A 12 -14.01 24.74 5.10
N GLY A 13 -14.73 23.61 5.18
CA GLY A 13 -16.19 23.59 5.14
C GLY A 13 -16.81 23.54 3.73
N ASP A 14 -16.00 23.28 2.70
CA ASP A 14 -16.44 23.19 1.29
C ASP A 14 -17.17 21.88 0.94
N GLY A 15 -17.51 21.05 1.94
CA GLY A 15 -18.13 19.75 1.77
C GLY A 15 -17.13 18.62 1.50
N GLU A 16 -17.64 17.38 1.46
CA GLU A 16 -16.82 16.20 1.14
C GLU A 16 -16.57 16.18 -0.37
N LEU A 17 -15.32 16.41 -0.79
CA LEU A 17 -14.97 16.25 -2.20
C LEU A 17 -15.04 14.77 -2.54
N ASP A 18 -15.49 14.46 -3.76
CA ASP A 18 -15.58 13.08 -4.23
C ASP A 18 -14.17 12.52 -4.43
N LEU A 19 -13.62 12.01 -3.33
CA LEU A 19 -12.30 11.40 -3.22
C LEU A 19 -12.09 10.33 -4.28
N TYR A 20 -13.16 9.59 -4.58
CA TYR A 20 -13.15 8.53 -5.57
C TYR A 20 -12.91 9.10 -6.97
N ALA A 21 -13.61 10.17 -7.35
CA ALA A 21 -13.43 10.84 -8.63
C ALA A 21 -12.02 11.44 -8.79
N MET A 22 -11.50 12.07 -7.74
CA MET A 22 -10.16 12.68 -7.74
C MET A 22 -9.05 11.62 -7.81
N MET A 23 -9.20 10.53 -7.06
CA MET A 23 -8.24 9.42 -7.10
C MET A 23 -8.24 8.75 -8.48
N ARG A 24 -9.41 8.63 -9.12
CA ARG A 24 -9.54 8.08 -10.47
C ARG A 24 -8.90 8.97 -11.53
N ASP A 25 -9.00 10.28 -11.41
CA ASP A 25 -8.34 11.25 -12.30
C ASP A 25 -6.81 11.19 -12.15
N GLU A 26 -6.31 11.09 -10.92
CA GLU A 26 -4.88 10.91 -10.66
C GLU A 26 -4.35 9.57 -11.20
N PHE A 27 -5.14 8.50 -11.10
CA PHE A 27 -4.77 7.18 -11.65
C PHE A 27 -4.84 7.10 -13.19
N GLN A 28 -5.41 8.07 -13.90
CA GLN A 28 -5.28 8.18 -15.36
C GLN A 28 -3.83 8.48 -15.78
N ASN A 29 -3.04 9.11 -14.91
CA ASN A 29 -1.67 9.48 -15.21
C ASN A 29 -0.72 8.29 -14.98
N VAL A 30 -0.25 7.69 -16.07
CA VAL A 30 0.66 6.52 -16.04
C VAL A 30 1.91 6.77 -15.19
N TRP A 31 2.43 8.00 -15.18
CA TRP A 31 3.57 8.39 -14.34
C TRP A 31 3.32 8.19 -12.84
N ILE A 32 2.11 8.53 -12.37
CA ILE A 32 1.72 8.38 -10.96
C ILE A 32 1.64 6.90 -10.62
N VAL A 33 1.08 6.08 -11.52
CA VAL A 33 1.01 4.62 -11.35
C VAL A 33 2.41 4.01 -11.27
N ILE A 34 3.36 4.44 -12.11
CA ILE A 34 4.74 3.93 -12.08
C ILE A 34 5.42 4.22 -10.74
N ILE A 35 5.34 5.47 -10.26
CA ILE A 35 5.92 5.85 -8.96
C ILE A 35 5.25 5.09 -7.82
N TYR A 36 3.93 4.90 -7.89
CA TYR A 36 3.17 4.14 -6.90
C TYR A 36 3.61 2.66 -6.85
N VAL A 37 3.78 2.01 -8.01
CA VAL A 37 4.28 0.63 -8.09
C VAL A 37 5.71 0.53 -7.58
N LEU A 38 6.58 1.51 -7.89
CA LEU A 38 7.93 1.59 -7.30
C LEU A 38 7.88 1.71 -5.77
N GLY A 39 6.95 2.52 -5.24
CA GLY A 39 6.69 2.62 -3.81
C GLY A 39 6.26 1.29 -3.20
N CYS A 40 5.40 0.53 -3.89
CA CYS A 40 4.97 -0.80 -3.46
C CYS A 40 6.16 -1.80 -3.41
N ILE A 41 7.08 -1.74 -4.37
CA ILE A 41 8.31 -2.56 -4.36
C ILE A 41 9.22 -2.19 -3.19
N SER A 42 9.43 -0.89 -2.95
CA SER A 42 10.19 -0.40 -1.80
C SER A 42 9.58 -0.85 -0.47
N LEU A 43 8.25 -0.79 -0.36
CA LEU A 43 7.50 -1.28 0.81
C LEU A 43 7.68 -2.78 1.00
N ALA A 44 7.62 -3.57 -0.08
CA ALA A 44 7.84 -5.02 -0.04
C ALA A 44 9.21 -5.35 0.56
N TRP A 45 10.27 -4.71 0.07
CA TRP A 45 11.63 -4.87 0.60
C TRP A 45 11.70 -4.43 2.06
N HIS A 46 11.16 -3.25 2.38
CA HIS A 46 11.16 -2.72 3.73
C HIS A 46 10.49 -3.67 4.73
N LEU A 47 9.35 -4.26 4.36
CA LEU A 47 8.65 -5.24 5.18
C LEU A 47 9.44 -6.54 5.30
N LEU A 48 9.98 -7.08 4.21
CA LEU A 48 10.80 -8.30 4.26
C LEU A 48 11.97 -8.15 5.25
N HIS A 49 12.67 -7.01 5.18
CA HIS A 49 13.85 -6.74 6.00
C HIS A 49 13.50 -6.33 7.44
N GLY A 50 12.47 -5.48 7.61
CA GLY A 50 12.04 -4.96 8.91
C GLY A 50 11.28 -5.98 9.75
N PHE A 51 10.49 -6.86 9.11
CA PHE A 51 9.75 -7.92 9.80
C PHE A 51 10.70 -8.93 10.42
N TYR A 52 11.80 -9.28 9.75
CA TYR A 52 12.80 -10.15 10.37
C TYR A 52 13.44 -9.53 11.63
N SER A 53 13.79 -8.24 11.58
CA SER A 53 14.41 -7.51 12.68
C SER A 53 13.48 -7.33 13.89
N ALA A 54 12.22 -6.95 13.65
CA ALA A 54 11.23 -6.72 14.71
C ALA A 54 10.87 -8.00 15.50
N PHE A 55 10.84 -9.15 14.82
CA PHE A 55 10.54 -10.43 15.49
C PHE A 55 11.75 -11.02 16.21
N GLN A 56 12.97 -10.65 15.81
CA GLN A 56 14.18 -11.00 16.53
C GLN A 56 14.26 -10.28 17.89
N THR A 57 13.87 -9.00 17.95
CA THR A 57 13.88 -8.20 19.19
C THR A 57 12.74 -8.54 20.15
N LEU A 58 11.59 -9.00 19.64
CA LEU A 58 10.47 -9.46 20.46
C LEU A 58 10.69 -10.82 21.16
N GLY A 59 11.85 -11.46 21.00
CA GLY A 59 12.20 -12.70 21.72
C GLY A 59 11.50 -13.96 21.20
N LEU A 60 10.69 -13.87 20.14
CA LEU A 60 10.03 -15.01 19.47
C LEU A 60 10.99 -15.84 18.59
N ALA A 61 12.31 -15.64 18.71
CA ALA A 61 13.36 -16.32 17.97
C ALA A 61 13.69 -17.73 18.47
N THR A 62 12.71 -18.47 19.01
CA THR A 62 12.92 -19.91 19.29
C THR A 62 13.04 -20.66 17.96
N ASN A 63 13.99 -21.59 17.86
CA ASN A 63 14.36 -22.32 16.64
C ASN A 63 13.18 -22.98 15.88
N ARG A 64 12.07 -23.22 16.58
CA ARG A 64 10.84 -23.82 16.02
C ARG A 64 9.95 -22.82 15.27
N TYR A 65 9.98 -21.53 15.59
CA TYR A 65 9.09 -20.51 14.99
C TYR A 65 9.76 -19.66 13.90
N LYS A 66 11.09 -19.67 13.82
CA LYS A 66 11.87 -18.99 12.75
C LYS A 66 11.35 -19.26 11.32
N PRO A 67 11.09 -20.51 10.89
CA PRO A 67 10.62 -20.74 9.52
C PRO A 67 9.23 -20.18 9.27
N ILE A 68 8.32 -20.25 10.25
CA ILE A 68 6.94 -19.75 10.14
C ILE A 68 6.95 -18.22 10.01
N ILE A 69 7.71 -17.52 10.86
CA ILE A 69 7.81 -16.06 10.83
C ILE A 69 8.40 -15.58 9.51
N HIS A 70 9.39 -16.30 8.97
CA HIS A 70 9.96 -16.01 7.67
C HIS A 70 8.95 -16.20 6.53
N THR A 71 8.23 -17.33 6.50
CA THR A 71 7.19 -17.58 5.49
C THR A 71 6.06 -16.55 5.56
N VAL A 72 5.60 -16.19 6.76
CA VAL A 72 4.58 -15.16 6.94
C VAL A 72 5.09 -13.78 6.53
N GLY A 73 6.33 -13.42 6.88
CA GLY A 73 6.95 -12.15 6.47
C GLY A 73 7.06 -12.02 4.95
N VAL A 74 7.48 -13.09 4.26
CA VAL A 74 7.54 -13.15 2.79
C VAL A 74 6.14 -13.09 2.17
N ALA A 75 5.17 -13.82 2.73
CA ALA A 75 3.79 -13.75 2.25
C ALA A 75 3.24 -12.33 2.41
N PHE A 76 3.47 -11.67 3.56
CA PHE A 76 3.00 -10.33 3.83
C PHE A 76 3.67 -9.29 2.91
N SER A 77 4.97 -9.44 2.63
CA SER A 77 5.69 -8.56 1.71
C SER A 77 5.22 -8.67 0.27
N ILE A 78 4.53 -9.75 -0.11
CA ILE A 78 3.95 -9.92 -1.45
C ILE A 78 2.48 -9.51 -1.46
N ILE A 79 1.70 -9.95 -0.47
CA ILE A 79 0.25 -9.69 -0.40
C ILE A 79 -0.04 -8.19 -0.29
N VAL A 80 0.67 -7.46 0.57
CA VAL A 80 0.43 -6.01 0.76
C VAL A 80 0.63 -5.22 -0.53
N PRO A 81 1.79 -5.26 -1.21
CA PRO A 81 1.96 -4.53 -2.47
C PRO A 81 1.03 -5.05 -3.57
N LEU A 82 0.63 -6.33 -3.56
CA LEU A 82 -0.33 -6.87 -4.52
C LEU A 82 -1.72 -6.28 -4.31
N VAL A 83 -2.20 -6.17 -3.07
CA VAL A 83 -3.47 -5.49 -2.73
C VAL A 83 -3.42 -4.02 -3.12
N PHE A 84 -2.31 -3.33 -2.85
CA PHE A 84 -2.12 -1.93 -3.26
C PHE A 84 -2.06 -1.79 -4.79
N ALA A 85 -1.41 -2.71 -5.50
CA ALA A 85 -1.40 -2.73 -6.97
C ALA A 85 -2.77 -3.11 -7.57
N LEU A 86 -3.62 -3.80 -6.82
CA LEU A 86 -4.96 -4.18 -7.25
C LEU A 86 -5.92 -2.99 -7.33
N MET A 87 -5.68 -1.93 -6.53
CA MET A 87 -6.43 -0.67 -6.60
C MET A 87 -6.42 -0.05 -8.00
N PRO A 88 -5.27 0.33 -8.61
CA PRO A 88 -5.24 0.91 -9.94
C PRO A 88 -5.73 -0.07 -11.02
N ILE A 89 -5.56 -1.39 -10.84
CA ILE A 89 -6.09 -2.41 -11.75
C ILE A 89 -7.62 -2.41 -11.75
N ALA A 90 -8.27 -2.29 -10.58
CA ALA A 90 -9.73 -2.20 -10.48
C ALA A 90 -10.29 -0.95 -11.19
N PHE A 91 -9.56 0.17 -11.12
CA PHE A 91 -9.87 1.38 -11.88
C PHE A 91 -9.72 1.18 -13.39
N TYR A 92 -8.64 0.53 -13.83
CA TYR A 92 -8.37 0.30 -15.25
C TYR A 92 -9.40 -0.66 -15.90
N LEU A 93 -9.88 -1.65 -15.13
CA LEU A 93 -10.91 -2.60 -15.54
C LEU A 93 -12.35 -2.04 -15.46
N LYS A 94 -12.53 -0.78 -15.05
CA LYS A 94 -13.84 -0.13 -14.84
C LYS A 94 -14.80 -0.91 -13.92
N TRP A 95 -14.28 -1.73 -13.01
CA TRP A 95 -15.12 -2.55 -12.11
C TRP A 95 -15.91 -1.68 -11.13
N ILE A 96 -15.33 -0.53 -10.74
CA ILE A 96 -15.98 0.45 -9.88
C ILE A 96 -16.19 1.71 -10.74
N GLN A 97 -17.42 2.22 -10.76
CA GLN A 97 -17.87 3.39 -11.52
C GLN A 97 -18.05 4.57 -10.59
#